data_AF-B3T1B8-F1
#
_entry.id   AF-B3T1B8-F1
#
_cell.length_a   1.000
_cell.length_b   1.000
_cell.length_c   1.000
_cell.angle_alpha   90.00
_cell.angle_beta   90.00
_cell.angle_gamma   90.00
#
_symmetry.space_group_name_H-M   'P 1'
#
loop_
_entity.id
_entity.type
_entity.pdbx_description
1 polymer ?
#
loop_
_entity_poly.entity_id
_entity_poly.type
_entity_poly.pdbx_seq_one_letter_code
_entity_poly.pdbx_strand_id
1 'polypeptide(L)'
;MYIRIESGEFVLWDGSLETLAAAFPGKTLQAIEAFSVLEDVPFGAVGLAGASLFIYLAYDSVATAGELYYSGTPLSLEIAAEGATGTSYQLFTDNISTPIIQTRCIICHSSTGIASATVSTWQLQYLAATEPDFLQSNYNILVNYIRNATDGSELILAKPQGMEAHLGAVQLVEGTDEFEAFEAFVNAVLSE
;
A
#
# COMPACT_ATOMS: atom_id res chain seq x y z
N MET A 1 -7.89 6.24 -16.88
CA MET A 1 -7.71 7.46 -16.06
C MET A 1 -8.71 7.38 -14.91
N TYR A 2 -8.44 7.96 -13.75
CA TYR A 2 -9.45 8.00 -12.68
C TYR A 2 -10.11 9.38 -12.66
N ILE A 3 -11.40 9.43 -12.35
CA ILE A 3 -12.14 10.66 -12.07
C ILE A 3 -12.69 10.61 -10.65
N ARG A 4 -12.71 11.75 -9.97
CA ARG A 4 -13.44 11.91 -8.72
C ARG A 4 -14.90 12.14 -9.03
N ILE A 5 -15.81 11.43 -8.37
CA ILE A 5 -17.25 11.65 -8.49
C ILE A 5 -17.79 12.40 -7.26
N GLU A 6 -19.06 12.79 -7.28
CA GLU A 6 -19.69 13.60 -6.21
C GLU A 6 -19.59 12.95 -4.81
N SER A 7 -19.56 11.61 -4.72
CA SER A 7 -19.35 10.89 -3.45
C SER A 7 -17.94 11.04 -2.87
N GLY A 8 -17.00 11.60 -3.65
CA GLY A 8 -15.59 11.72 -3.31
C GLY A 8 -14.74 10.52 -3.74
N GLU A 9 -15.36 9.45 -4.22
CA GLU A 9 -14.65 8.26 -4.71
C GLU A 9 -13.95 8.52 -6.05
N PHE A 10 -12.84 7.81 -6.29
CA PHE A 10 -12.15 7.80 -7.57
C PHE A 10 -12.52 6.55 -8.36
N VAL A 11 -13.18 6.74 -9.51
CA VAL A 11 -13.62 5.64 -10.37
C VAL A 11 -12.87 5.66 -11.70
N LEU A 12 -12.77 4.49 -12.34
CA LEU A 12 -12.15 4.39 -13.65
C LEU A 12 -13.00 5.13 -14.69
N TRP A 13 -12.37 6.03 -15.42
CA TRP A 13 -12.92 6.76 -16.55
C TRP A 13 -12.24 6.34 -17.84
N ASP A 14 -13.05 6.15 -18.87
CA ASP A 14 -12.64 5.74 -20.22
C ASP A 14 -12.10 6.89 -21.08
N GLY A 15 -12.20 8.14 -20.60
CA GLY A 15 -11.72 9.33 -21.31
C GLY A 15 -12.75 9.98 -22.24
N SER A 16 -13.99 9.47 -22.29
CA SER A 16 -15.08 10.08 -23.08
C SER A 16 -15.78 11.19 -22.32
N LEU A 17 -16.15 12.28 -23.00
CA LEU A 17 -16.96 13.35 -22.39
C LEU A 17 -18.36 12.88 -22.00
N GLU A 18 -18.91 11.90 -22.73
CA GLU A 18 -20.26 11.37 -22.46
C GLU A 18 -20.35 10.62 -21.13
N THR A 19 -19.21 10.07 -20.67
CA THR A 19 -19.09 9.29 -19.44
C THR A 19 -18.45 10.11 -18.31
N LEU A 20 -18.15 11.39 -18.57
CA LEU A 20 -17.56 12.26 -17.57
C LEU A 20 -18.60 12.61 -16.50
N ALA A 21 -18.36 12.16 -15.28
CA ALA A 21 -19.17 12.49 -14.12
C ALA A 21 -18.56 13.69 -13.38
N ALA A 22 -19.40 14.64 -12.97
CA ALA A 22 -18.95 15.80 -12.24
C ALA A 22 -18.64 15.45 -10.77
N ALA A 23 -17.47 15.88 -10.30
CA ALA A 23 -17.10 15.79 -8.88
C ALA A 23 -17.83 16.81 -7.99
N PHE A 24 -18.31 17.89 -8.60
CA PHE A 24 -18.95 19.02 -7.94
C PHE A 24 -20.20 19.44 -8.72
N PRO A 25 -21.24 19.94 -8.04
CA PRO A 25 -22.40 20.50 -8.72
C PRO A 25 -22.00 21.72 -9.55
N GLY A 26 -22.73 21.94 -10.65
CA GLY A 26 -22.51 23.08 -11.53
C GLY A 26 -22.62 24.40 -10.78
N LYS A 27 -21.64 25.28 -10.97
CA LYS A 27 -21.58 26.60 -10.33
C LYS A 27 -20.97 27.66 -11.25
N THR A 28 -21.24 28.92 -10.95
CA THR A 28 -20.51 30.04 -11.53
C THR A 28 -19.14 30.17 -10.86
N LEU A 29 -18.08 30.02 -11.65
CA LEU A 29 -16.70 30.14 -11.17
C LEU A 29 -16.40 31.57 -10.72
N GLN A 30 -15.74 31.70 -9.57
CA GLN A 30 -15.12 32.93 -9.10
C GLN A 30 -13.68 33.05 -9.62
N ALA A 31 -13.05 34.20 -9.37
CA ALA A 31 -11.63 34.40 -9.71
C ALA A 31 -10.69 33.40 -9.02
N ILE A 32 -11.08 32.90 -7.84
CA ILE A 32 -10.37 31.86 -7.09
C ILE A 32 -11.42 30.89 -6.56
N GLU A 33 -11.17 29.60 -6.75
CA GLU A 33 -12.00 28.51 -6.25
C GLU A 33 -11.15 27.60 -5.36
N ALA A 34 -11.65 27.31 -4.16
CA ALA A 34 -11.01 26.40 -3.21
C ALA A 34 -11.84 25.13 -3.08
N PHE A 35 -11.18 23.97 -3.17
CA PHE A 35 -11.79 22.66 -2.99
C PHE A 35 -10.72 21.65 -2.56
N SER A 36 -11.13 20.62 -1.84
CA SER A 36 -10.28 19.50 -1.46
C SER A 36 -10.30 18.44 -2.56
N VAL A 37 -9.11 18.00 -2.98
CA VAL A 37 -8.97 16.93 -3.99
C VAL A 37 -8.81 15.57 -3.32
N LEU A 38 -8.01 15.53 -2.26
CA LEU A 38 -7.68 14.34 -1.49
C LEU A 38 -7.86 14.70 -0.02
N GLU A 39 -8.67 13.92 0.69
CA GLU A 39 -8.88 14.04 2.14
C GLU A 39 -8.69 12.67 2.77
N ASP A 40 -7.84 12.61 3.80
CA ASP A 40 -7.62 11.40 4.63
C ASP A 40 -7.34 10.11 3.84
N VAL A 41 -6.66 10.20 2.69
CA VAL A 41 -6.34 9.03 1.85
C VAL A 41 -5.06 8.34 2.36
N PRO A 42 -5.12 7.08 2.85
CA PRO A 42 -3.94 6.36 3.31
C PRO A 42 -3.16 5.74 2.14
N PHE A 43 -2.38 6.57 1.43
CA PHE A 43 -1.65 6.15 0.22
C PHE A 43 -0.72 4.93 0.41
N GLY A 44 -0.13 4.78 1.60
CA GLY A 44 0.69 3.62 1.94
C GLY A 44 -0.09 2.30 1.98
N ALA A 45 -1.28 2.29 2.59
CA ALA A 45 -2.11 1.09 2.72
C ALA A 45 -2.72 0.62 1.39
N VAL A 46 -2.87 1.52 0.41
CA VAL A 46 -3.39 1.21 -0.94
C VAL A 46 -2.30 0.91 -1.97
N GLY A 47 -1.04 0.76 -1.53
CA GLY A 47 0.07 0.39 -2.41
C GLY A 47 0.53 1.50 -3.37
N LEU A 48 0.25 2.77 -3.04
CA LEU A 48 0.70 3.94 -3.81
C LEU A 48 1.97 4.57 -3.23
N ALA A 49 2.63 3.92 -2.28
CA ALA A 49 3.93 4.34 -1.76
C ALA A 49 4.96 4.40 -2.90
N GLY A 50 5.70 5.51 -3.01
CA GLY A 50 6.70 5.72 -4.06
C GLY A 50 6.11 6.06 -5.43
N ALA A 51 4.79 6.22 -5.54
CA ALA A 51 4.14 6.58 -6.79
C ALA A 51 4.10 8.10 -7.00
N SER A 52 4.24 8.51 -8.27
CA SER A 52 3.93 9.87 -8.68
C SER A 52 2.46 9.96 -9.10
N LEU A 53 1.71 10.85 -8.45
CA LEU A 53 0.33 11.16 -8.81
C LEU A 53 0.30 12.45 -9.65
N PHE A 54 -0.38 12.39 -10.78
CA PHE A 54 -0.64 13.56 -11.63
C PHE A 54 -2.13 13.88 -11.61
N ILE A 55 -2.48 15.03 -11.05
CA ILE A 55 -3.87 15.49 -10.92
C ILE A 55 -4.11 16.57 -11.97
N TYR A 56 -5.12 16.34 -12.80
CA TYR A 56 -5.63 17.31 -13.75
C TYR A 56 -6.96 17.85 -13.24
N LEU A 57 -7.15 19.16 -13.36
CA LEU A 57 -8.42 19.80 -13.09
C LEU A 57 -9.11 20.05 -14.41
N ALA A 58 -10.38 19.67 -14.53
CA ALA A 58 -11.16 19.88 -15.72
C ALA A 58 -12.58 20.31 -15.38
N TYR A 59 -13.19 21.11 -16.26
CA TYR A 59 -14.59 21.51 -16.19
C TYR A 59 -15.16 21.66 -17.60
N ASP A 60 -16.43 21.31 -17.77
CA ASP A 60 -17.21 21.73 -18.92
C ASP A 60 -17.90 23.07 -18.62
N SER A 61 -18.23 23.82 -19.67
CA SER A 61 -18.88 25.12 -19.52
C SER A 61 -20.18 25.17 -20.29
N VAL A 62 -21.24 25.65 -19.64
CA VAL A 62 -22.52 25.94 -20.32
C VAL A 62 -22.39 27.03 -21.40
N ALA A 63 -21.32 27.84 -21.35
CA ALA A 63 -21.06 28.86 -22.37
C ALA A 63 -20.61 28.24 -23.70
N THR A 64 -20.04 27.03 -23.69
CA THR A 64 -19.56 26.34 -24.89
C THR A 64 -19.74 24.84 -24.72
N ALA A 65 -20.93 24.37 -25.11
CA ALA A 65 -21.29 22.96 -25.01
C ALA A 65 -20.37 22.10 -25.88
N GLY A 66 -19.93 20.96 -25.33
CA GLY A 66 -19.04 20.02 -26.02
C GLY A 66 -17.55 20.31 -25.87
N GLU A 67 -17.16 21.34 -25.11
CA GLU A 67 -15.77 21.63 -24.79
C GLU A 67 -15.43 21.33 -23.33
N LEU A 68 -14.26 20.74 -23.13
CA LEU A 68 -13.66 20.52 -21.81
C LEU A 68 -12.46 21.45 -21.65
N TYR A 69 -12.52 22.27 -20.62
CA TYR A 69 -11.41 23.12 -20.18
C TYR A 69 -10.64 22.35 -19.13
N TYR A 70 -9.32 22.26 -19.26
CA TYR A 70 -8.48 21.51 -18.32
C TYR A 70 -7.13 22.17 -18.09
N SER A 71 -6.51 21.85 -16.97
CA SER A 71 -5.17 22.29 -16.63
C SER A 71 -4.15 21.70 -17.61
N GLY A 72 -3.46 22.54 -18.37
CA GLY A 72 -2.42 22.10 -19.31
C GLY A 72 -1.15 21.54 -18.64
N THR A 73 -0.97 21.80 -17.34
CA THR A 73 0.07 21.21 -16.51
C THR A 73 -0.59 20.58 -15.28
N PRO A 74 -0.33 19.31 -14.97
CA PRO A 74 -0.92 18.68 -13.79
C PRO A 74 -0.29 19.22 -12.51
N LEU A 75 -1.06 19.15 -11.44
CA LEU A 75 -0.48 19.13 -10.10
C LEU A 75 0.21 17.77 -9.92
N SER A 76 1.51 17.78 -9.69
CA SER A 76 2.31 16.59 -9.44
C SER A 76 2.53 16.43 -7.94
N LEU A 77 2.19 15.26 -7.41
CA LEU A 77 2.48 14.84 -6.05
C LEU A 77 3.36 13.61 -6.11
N GLU A 78 4.54 13.70 -5.51
CA GLU A 78 5.32 12.51 -5.20
C GLU A 78 4.80 11.95 -3.88
N ILE A 79 4.15 10.79 -3.94
CA ILE A 79 3.90 10.03 -2.73
C ILE A 79 5.24 9.45 -2.36
N ALA A 80 5.88 10.06 -1.36
CA ALA A 80 7.05 9.47 -0.75
C ALA A 80 6.71 8.00 -0.51
N ALA A 81 7.54 7.09 -1.06
CA ALA A 81 7.69 5.84 -0.35
C ALA A 81 8.00 6.30 1.07
N GLU A 82 7.25 5.86 2.07
CA GLU A 82 7.80 5.86 3.40
C GLU A 82 9.13 5.14 3.23
N GLY A 83 10.24 5.89 3.14
CA GLY A 83 11.52 5.40 3.60
C GLY A 83 11.18 5.14 5.04
N ALA A 84 10.91 3.88 5.35
CA ALA A 84 10.32 3.58 6.62
C ALA A 84 11.35 4.02 7.66
N THR A 85 11.00 5.08 8.37
CA THR A 85 11.89 5.78 9.28
C THR A 85 11.25 5.56 10.63
N GLY A 86 11.93 4.82 11.47
CA GLY A 86 11.31 4.24 12.66
C GLY A 86 12.14 3.10 13.19
N THR A 87 11.83 2.69 14.42
CA THR A 87 12.51 1.57 15.07
C THR A 87 12.14 0.27 14.36
N SER A 88 10.90 0.15 13.88
CA SER A 88 10.42 -1.04 13.17
C SER A 88 11.18 -1.29 11.87
N TYR A 89 11.46 -0.25 11.08
CA TYR A 89 12.22 -0.41 9.83
C TYR A 89 13.67 -0.78 10.08
N GLN A 90 14.33 -0.15 11.07
CA GLN A 90 15.70 -0.52 11.44
C GLN A 90 15.77 -1.98 11.88
N LEU A 91 14.84 -2.42 12.74
CA LEU A 91 14.75 -3.83 13.12
C LEU A 91 14.53 -4.73 11.91
N PHE A 92 13.67 -4.31 10.97
CA PHE A 92 13.40 -5.04 9.75
C PHE A 92 14.65 -5.21 8.88
N THR A 93 15.38 -4.12 8.60
CA THR A 93 16.57 -4.15 7.74
C THR A 93 17.70 -4.95 8.39
N ASP A 94 17.88 -4.80 9.70
CA ASP A 94 19.05 -5.32 10.39
C ASP A 94 18.88 -6.79 10.77
N ASN A 95 17.67 -7.20 11.15
CA ASN A 95 17.44 -8.50 11.80
C ASN A 95 16.37 -9.37 11.13
N ILE A 96 15.45 -8.81 10.35
CA ILE A 96 14.29 -9.58 9.83
C ILE A 96 14.45 -9.94 8.36
N SER A 97 14.84 -8.98 7.52
CA SER A 97 14.83 -9.13 6.07
C SER A 97 15.68 -10.31 5.61
N THR A 98 16.99 -10.28 5.84
CA THR A 98 17.87 -11.38 5.42
C THR A 98 17.72 -12.62 6.31
N PRO A 99 17.80 -12.52 7.66
CA PRO A 99 17.84 -13.71 8.51
C PRO A 99 16.54 -14.52 8.52
N ILE A 100 15.38 -13.87 8.35
CA ILE A 100 14.08 -14.53 8.46
C ILE A 100 13.38 -14.57 7.11
N ILE A 101 13.11 -13.42 6.49
CA ILE A 101 12.25 -13.35 5.30
C ILE A 101 12.92 -13.99 4.09
N GLN A 102 14.14 -13.58 3.75
CA GLN A 102 14.87 -14.09 2.58
C GLN A 102 15.36 -15.53 2.76
N THR A 103 15.60 -15.96 4.00
CA THR A 103 16.13 -17.31 4.27
C THR A 103 15.03 -18.35 4.40
N ARG A 104 13.87 -17.99 4.95
CA ARG A 104 12.83 -18.97 5.37
C ARG A 104 11.50 -18.70 4.69
N CYS A 105 10.94 -17.51 4.90
CA CYS A 105 9.55 -17.23 4.53
C CYS A 105 9.33 -17.13 3.03
N ILE A 106 10.26 -16.51 2.29
CA ILE A 106 10.14 -16.28 0.84
C ILE A 106 10.05 -17.57 0.02
N ILE A 107 10.56 -18.69 0.54
CA ILE A 107 10.53 -20.00 -0.14
C ILE A 107 9.09 -20.40 -0.48
N CYS A 108 8.14 -20.11 0.43
CA CYS A 108 6.72 -20.38 0.22
C CYS A 108 5.94 -19.12 -0.16
N HIS A 109 6.34 -17.96 0.36
CA HIS A 109 5.66 -16.67 0.19
C HIS A 109 6.30 -15.84 -0.94
N SER A 110 6.64 -16.46 -2.06
CA SER A 110 7.04 -15.76 -3.29
C SER A 110 5.92 -15.82 -4.33
N SER A 111 6.05 -15.10 -5.44
CA SER A 111 5.04 -15.08 -6.52
C SER A 111 4.77 -16.47 -7.13
N THR A 112 5.75 -17.37 -7.07
CA THR A 112 5.65 -18.76 -7.56
C THR A 112 5.56 -19.79 -6.44
N GLY A 113 5.61 -19.36 -5.18
CA GLY A 113 5.59 -20.23 -4.02
C GLY A 113 4.20 -20.79 -3.72
N ILE A 114 4.15 -21.87 -2.94
CA ILE A 114 2.89 -22.54 -2.56
C ILE A 114 1.95 -21.68 -1.71
N ALA A 115 2.42 -20.54 -1.22
CA ALA A 115 1.66 -19.56 -0.46
C ALA A 115 1.63 -18.18 -1.14
N SER A 116 1.79 -18.13 -2.47
CA SER A 116 1.68 -16.89 -3.24
C SER A 116 0.29 -16.24 -3.10
N ALA A 117 0.19 -14.94 -3.43
CA ALA A 117 -1.06 -14.21 -3.32
C ALA A 117 -2.15 -14.71 -4.29
N THR A 118 -1.79 -15.48 -5.33
CA THR A 118 -2.76 -16.11 -6.24
C THR A 118 -3.34 -17.42 -5.69
N VAL A 119 -2.72 -18.00 -4.66
CA VAL A 119 -3.15 -19.27 -4.04
C VAL A 119 -3.66 -19.10 -2.60
N SER A 120 -3.38 -17.96 -1.93
CA SER A 120 -3.83 -17.66 -0.58
C SER A 120 -4.36 -16.23 -0.46
N THR A 121 -5.57 -16.09 0.09
CA THR A 121 -6.25 -14.79 0.28
C THR A 121 -5.62 -13.92 1.38
N TRP A 122 -4.67 -14.45 2.15
CA TRP A 122 -4.02 -13.79 3.29
C TRP A 122 -2.52 -13.53 3.04
N GLN A 123 -2.24 -12.93 1.88
CA GLN A 123 -1.39 -11.75 1.64
C GLN A 123 -0.04 -11.62 2.38
N LEU A 124 0.86 -12.58 2.21
CA LEU A 124 2.30 -12.32 2.30
C LEU A 124 2.94 -12.83 1.00
N GLN A 125 3.44 -11.92 0.17
CA GLN A 125 4.18 -12.24 -1.06
C GLN A 125 5.44 -11.38 -1.15
N TYR A 126 6.56 -11.92 -0.69
CA TYR A 126 7.85 -11.26 -0.64
C TYR A 126 8.56 -11.23 -2.00
N LEU A 127 9.31 -10.15 -2.20
CA LEU A 127 10.28 -9.98 -3.28
C LEU A 127 11.64 -10.53 -2.87
N ALA A 128 12.34 -11.14 -3.82
CA ALA A 128 13.70 -11.63 -3.62
C ALA A 128 14.68 -10.46 -3.51
N ALA A 129 15.80 -10.67 -2.80
CA ALA A 129 16.84 -9.65 -2.62
C ALA A 129 17.49 -9.15 -3.93
N THR A 130 17.27 -9.85 -5.04
CA THR A 130 17.69 -9.45 -6.39
C THR A 130 16.76 -8.45 -7.06
N GLU A 131 15.54 -8.30 -6.56
CA GLU A 131 14.56 -7.36 -7.10
C GLU A 131 14.83 -5.94 -6.57
N PRO A 132 14.62 -4.90 -7.40
CA PRO A 132 14.61 -3.52 -6.93
C PRO A 132 13.64 -3.33 -5.76
N ASP A 133 14.00 -2.48 -4.80
CA ASP A 133 13.16 -2.07 -3.67
C ASP A 133 12.61 -3.22 -2.79
N PHE A 134 13.23 -4.41 -2.83
CA PHE A 134 12.74 -5.57 -2.07
C PHE A 134 12.64 -5.31 -0.57
N LEU A 135 13.58 -4.53 0.01
CA LEU A 135 13.57 -4.19 1.43
C LEU A 135 12.31 -3.42 1.80
N GLN A 136 12.05 -2.31 1.09
CA GLN A 136 10.90 -1.47 1.37
C GLN A 136 9.59 -2.20 1.08
N SER A 137 9.54 -2.96 -0.01
CA SER A 137 8.36 -3.71 -0.39
C SER A 137 8.01 -4.78 0.64
N ASN A 138 8.99 -5.57 1.08
CA ASN A 138 8.78 -6.64 2.06
C ASN A 138 8.43 -6.09 3.45
N TYR A 139 9.03 -4.97 3.84
CA TYR A 139 8.65 -4.25 5.05
C TYR A 139 7.18 -3.81 5.00
N ASN A 140 6.76 -3.13 3.92
CA ASN A 140 5.39 -2.67 3.75
C ASN A 140 4.37 -3.82 3.77
N ILE A 141 4.72 -4.96 3.16
CA ILE A 141 3.89 -6.17 3.18
C ILE A 141 3.66 -6.65 4.63
N LEU A 142 4.72 -6.75 5.43
CA LEU A 142 4.59 -7.18 6.82
C LEU A 142 3.81 -6.18 7.67
N VAL A 143 4.11 -4.89 7.55
CA VAL A 143 3.40 -3.84 8.30
C VAL A 143 1.92 -3.84 7.96
N ASN A 144 1.58 -3.93 6.68
CA ASN A 144 0.19 -4.00 6.23
C ASN A 144 -0.51 -5.23 6.81
N TYR A 145 0.14 -6.40 6.79
CA TYR A 145 -0.42 -7.62 7.38
C TYR A 145 -0.66 -7.46 8.88
N ILE A 146 0.34 -6.98 9.62
CA ILE A 146 0.27 -6.79 11.08
C ILE A 146 -0.88 -5.86 11.47
N ARG A 147 -1.04 -4.74 10.74
CA ARG A 147 -2.00 -3.69 11.10
C ARG A 147 -3.43 -3.96 10.62
N ASN A 148 -3.58 -4.63 9.47
CA ASN A 148 -4.86 -4.65 8.76
C ASN A 148 -5.48 -6.05 8.63
N ALA A 149 -4.72 -7.12 8.80
CA ALA A 149 -5.31 -8.46 8.86
C ALA A 149 -6.04 -8.65 10.21
N THR A 150 -7.16 -9.37 10.21
CA THR A 150 -7.81 -9.81 11.45
C THR A 150 -6.82 -10.65 12.26
N ASP A 151 -6.55 -10.24 13.50
CA ASP A 151 -5.55 -10.83 14.40
C ASP A 151 -4.14 -10.91 13.79
N GLY A 152 -3.78 -9.94 12.91
CA GLY A 152 -2.55 -9.96 12.13
C GLY A 152 -1.27 -10.02 12.96
N SER A 153 -1.20 -9.26 14.05
CA SER A 153 -0.07 -9.26 15.00
C SER A 153 0.12 -10.60 15.71
N GLU A 154 -0.98 -11.25 16.11
CA GLU A 154 -0.97 -12.53 16.81
C GLU A 154 -0.64 -13.65 15.83
N LEU A 155 -1.27 -13.66 14.65
CA LEU A 155 -1.09 -14.69 13.64
C LEU A 155 0.30 -14.68 13.01
N ILE A 156 0.91 -13.50 12.81
CA ILE A 156 2.27 -13.43 12.25
C ILE A 156 3.30 -14.03 13.21
N LEU A 157 3.08 -13.97 14.53
CA LEU A 157 3.93 -14.61 15.53
C LEU A 157 3.58 -16.10 15.72
N ALA A 158 2.29 -16.46 15.69
CA ALA A 158 1.83 -17.81 16.02
C ALA A 158 2.03 -18.84 14.91
N LYS A 159 1.79 -18.47 13.65
CA LYS A 159 1.87 -19.39 12.51
C LYS A 159 3.29 -19.93 12.27
N PRO A 160 4.35 -19.10 12.22
CA PRO A 160 5.72 -19.59 12.05
C PRO A 160 6.19 -20.51 13.19
N GLN A 161 5.59 -20.42 14.37
CA GLN A 161 5.89 -21.29 15.51
C GLN A 161 5.11 -22.62 15.48
N GLY A 162 4.16 -22.78 14.56
CA GLY A 162 3.29 -23.95 14.49
C GLY A 162 2.22 -23.99 15.61
N MET A 163 2.00 -22.88 16.32
CA MET A 163 0.89 -22.76 17.26
C MET A 163 -0.45 -22.65 16.54
N GLU A 164 -0.41 -22.15 15.30
CA GLU A 164 -1.52 -22.12 14.37
C GLU A 164 -1.20 -22.91 13.11
N ALA A 165 -2.23 -23.36 12.40
CA ALA A 165 -2.04 -24.13 11.17
C ALA A 165 -1.19 -23.35 10.15
N HIS A 166 -0.03 -23.93 9.80
CA HIS A 166 0.92 -23.41 8.83
C HIS A 166 1.51 -24.58 8.02
N LEU A 167 1.24 -24.60 6.71
CA LEU A 167 1.65 -25.71 5.84
C LEU A 167 3.17 -25.81 5.67
N GLY A 168 3.89 -24.71 5.88
CA GLY A 168 5.34 -24.67 5.82
C GLY A 168 6.03 -25.30 7.04
N ALA A 169 5.31 -25.97 7.94
CA ALA A 169 5.83 -26.42 9.24
C ALA A 169 6.36 -25.25 10.09
N VAL A 170 7.06 -25.58 11.19
CA VAL A 170 7.69 -24.62 12.10
C VAL A 170 8.87 -23.96 11.39
N GLN A 171 8.87 -22.63 11.38
CA GLN A 171 9.87 -21.75 10.74
C GLN A 171 10.66 -20.92 11.76
N LEU A 172 10.02 -20.53 12.87
CA LEU A 172 10.62 -19.81 13.99
C LEU A 172 10.32 -20.56 15.29
N VAL A 173 11.21 -20.47 16.27
CA VAL A 173 11.08 -21.17 17.55
C VAL A 173 11.22 -20.16 18.68
N GLU A 174 10.29 -20.20 19.63
CA GLU A 174 10.33 -19.37 20.84
C GLU A 174 11.69 -19.46 21.57
N GLY A 175 12.19 -18.34 22.08
CA GLY A 175 13.46 -18.26 22.81
C GLY A 175 14.71 -18.35 21.94
N THR A 176 14.58 -18.18 20.62
CA THR A 176 15.71 -17.98 19.70
C THR A 176 15.87 -16.50 19.36
N ASP A 177 17.10 -16.06 19.10
CA ASP A 177 17.40 -14.68 18.68
C ASP A 177 16.54 -14.23 17.48
N GLU A 178 16.29 -15.14 16.53
CA GLU A 178 15.46 -14.88 15.35
C GLU A 178 14.00 -14.60 15.72
N PHE A 179 13.43 -15.39 16.65
CA PHE A 179 12.06 -15.16 17.10
C PHE A 179 11.94 -13.91 17.97
N GLU A 180 12.89 -13.68 18.88
CA GLU A 180 12.92 -12.48 19.72
C GLU A 180 13.06 -11.20 18.88
N ALA A 181 13.90 -11.23 17.84
CA ALA A 181 14.00 -10.12 16.89
C ALA A 181 12.67 -9.89 16.15
N PHE A 182 11.99 -10.96 15.74
CA PHE A 182 10.72 -10.87 15.04
C PHE A 182 9.60 -10.33 15.95
N GLU A 183 9.55 -10.74 17.21
CA GLU A 183 8.65 -10.20 18.22
C GLU A 183 8.93 -8.71 18.48
N ALA A 184 10.21 -8.33 18.63
CA ALA A 184 10.60 -6.93 18.78
C ALA A 184 10.18 -6.08 17.57
N PHE A 185 10.31 -6.60 16.36
CA PHE A 185 9.82 -5.95 15.15
C PHE A 185 8.30 -5.75 15.17
N VAL A 186 7.51 -6.80 15.48
CA VAL A 186 6.04 -6.69 15.56
C VAL A 186 5.62 -5.67 16.61
N ASN A 187 6.25 -5.69 17.78
CA ASN A 187 5.99 -4.70 18.84
C ASN A 187 6.32 -3.27 18.40
N ALA A 188 7.43 -3.07 17.69
CA ALA A 188 7.79 -1.76 17.16
C ALA A 188 6.74 -1.25 16.16
N VAL A 189 6.26 -2.09 15.25
CA VAL A 189 5.20 -1.74 14.27
C VAL A 189 3.90 -1.31 14.95
N LEU A 190 3.54 -1.93 16.08
CA LEU A 190 2.33 -1.60 16.84
C LEU A 190 2.48 -0.36 17.72
N SER A 191 3.71 0.07 17.99
CA SER A 191 4.02 1.25 18.82
C SER A 191 4.20 2.54 18.03
N GLU A 192 4.24 2.45 16.69
CA GLU A 192 4.44 3.55 15.74
C GLU A 192 3.13 4.12 15.18
#